data_AF-A0A839UBT0-F1
#
_entry.id   AF-A0A839UBT0-F1
#
_cell.length_a   1.000
_cell.length_b   1.000
_cell.length_c   1.000
_cell.angle_alpha   90.00
_cell.angle_beta   90.00
_cell.angle_gamma   90.00
#
_symmetry.space_group_name_H-M   'P 1'
#
loop_
_entity.id
_entity.type
_entity.pdbx_description
1 polymer ?
#
loop_
_entity_poly.entity_id
_entity_poly.type
_entity_poly.pdbx_seq_one_letter_code
_entity_poly.pdbx_strand_id
1 'polypeptide(L)'
;MSLNSTVSAGNVAFSNTGQLSLIAGPCQMESRQHAFDMAGALKELTGKLGIGLVYKSSFDKANRTSLTGKRGFGLENSLPVFADIRSELGLPTLTDVHTEEQCIILGQVVDVLQIPAFLCRQTDLLVAAANTGKIVNIKKGQFLAPWDMKNVIAKVTESGNPNVMVTERGASFGYNTLVSDMRSLPIMAGFGAPVIFDATHSVQQPGGQGGSTGGQREFVETLARAAVAVGVAGVFIETHQDPDNAPSDGPNMVPLDQMPRLLEKLLEFDRIAKKA
;
A
#
# COMPACT_ATOMS: atom_id res chain seq x y z
N MET A 1 21.74 -9.62 4.13
CA MET A 1 22.08 -8.18 4.33
C MET A 1 21.23 -7.64 5.48
N SER A 2 21.68 -6.65 6.25
CA SER A 2 20.83 -6.04 7.28
C SER A 2 19.75 -5.16 6.64
N LEU A 3 18.53 -5.17 7.19
CA LEU A 3 17.44 -4.29 6.75
C LEU A 3 17.78 -2.82 6.96
N ASN A 4 17.27 -1.99 6.06
CA ASN A 4 17.24 -0.55 6.27
C ASN A 4 16.07 -0.20 7.19
N SER A 5 16.36 0.36 8.37
CA SER A 5 15.34 0.84 9.31
C SER A 5 14.60 2.09 8.81
N THR A 6 15.18 2.79 7.83
CA THR A 6 14.55 3.86 7.06
C THR A 6 14.68 3.55 5.59
N VAL A 7 13.54 3.50 4.88
CA VAL A 7 13.48 3.21 3.44
C VAL A 7 12.99 4.46 2.72
N SER A 8 13.73 4.92 1.71
CA SER A 8 13.42 6.17 1.00
C SER A 8 13.08 5.95 -0.47
N ALA A 9 11.87 6.35 -0.87
CA ALA A 9 11.43 6.43 -2.26
C ALA A 9 11.54 7.89 -2.73
N GLY A 10 12.62 8.23 -3.44
CA GLY A 10 12.89 9.63 -3.81
C GLY A 10 13.03 10.51 -2.56
N ASN A 11 12.18 11.53 -2.42
CA ASN A 11 12.13 12.43 -1.28
C ASN A 11 11.23 11.93 -0.13
N VAL A 12 10.61 10.76 -0.24
CA VAL A 12 9.69 10.20 0.76
C VAL A 12 10.42 9.15 1.59
N ALA A 13 10.46 9.32 2.91
CA ALA A 13 11.08 8.37 3.83
C ALA A 13 10.04 7.65 4.69
N PHE A 14 10.18 6.33 4.82
CA PHE A 14 9.41 5.50 5.72
C PHE A 14 10.31 5.01 6.86
N SER A 15 10.00 5.41 8.08
CA SER A 15 10.68 4.97 9.30
C SER A 15 9.69 4.87 10.44
N ASN A 16 9.79 3.80 11.25
CA ASN A 16 8.91 3.60 12.40
C ASN A 16 9.05 4.72 13.45
N THR A 17 10.15 5.48 13.44
CA THR A 17 10.40 6.62 14.34
C THR A 17 10.33 7.98 13.63
N GLY A 18 10.19 7.99 12.29
CA GLY A 18 10.05 9.21 11.50
C GLY A 18 8.62 9.73 11.47
N GLN A 19 8.45 10.93 10.90
CA GLN A 19 7.13 11.47 10.56
C GLN A 19 6.38 10.52 9.62
N LEU A 20 5.07 10.38 9.82
CA LEU A 20 4.21 9.55 8.97
C LEU A 20 4.31 9.94 7.48
N SER A 21 4.56 8.95 6.63
CA SER A 21 4.46 9.07 5.16
C SER A 21 3.19 8.38 4.63
N LEU A 22 2.70 8.83 3.48
CA LEU A 22 1.46 8.35 2.85
C LEU A 22 1.76 7.54 1.59
N ILE A 23 1.09 6.39 1.46
CA ILE A 23 0.92 5.69 0.18
C ILE A 23 -0.55 5.84 -0.21
N ALA A 24 -0.85 6.53 -1.30
CA ALA A 24 -2.23 6.78 -1.69
C ALA A 24 -2.48 6.93 -3.19
N GLY A 25 -3.70 6.65 -3.59
CA GLY A 25 -4.21 6.77 -4.96
C GLY A 25 -5.40 5.83 -5.19
N PRO A 26 -5.92 5.71 -6.41
CA PRO A 26 -7.05 4.84 -6.70
C PRO A 26 -6.70 3.36 -6.58
N CYS A 27 -7.72 2.51 -6.38
CA CYS A 27 -7.53 1.07 -6.30
C CYS A 27 -6.86 0.48 -7.56
N GLN A 28 -7.31 0.91 -8.73
CA GLN A 28 -6.75 0.55 -10.03
C GLN A 28 -6.55 1.80 -10.88
N MET A 29 -5.61 1.73 -11.82
CA MET A 29 -5.48 2.76 -12.84
C MET A 29 -6.64 2.63 -13.85
N GLU A 30 -7.32 3.74 -14.12
CA GLU A 30 -8.48 3.78 -15.01
C GLU A 30 -8.14 4.40 -16.37
N SER A 31 -7.36 5.48 -16.36
CA SER A 31 -6.81 6.15 -17.54
C SER A 31 -5.63 7.02 -17.14
N ARG A 32 -4.86 7.51 -18.11
CA ARG A 32 -3.79 8.50 -17.87
C ARG A 32 -4.35 9.76 -17.20
N GLN A 33 -5.42 10.33 -17.74
CA GLN A 33 -6.01 11.58 -17.22
C GLN A 33 -6.44 11.41 -15.76
N HIS A 34 -7.20 10.35 -15.46
CA HIS A 34 -7.64 10.06 -14.11
C HIS A 34 -6.48 9.85 -13.14
N ALA A 35 -5.43 9.12 -13.55
CA ALA A 35 -4.25 8.93 -12.72
C ALA A 35 -3.55 10.27 -12.41
N PHE A 36 -3.45 11.17 -13.38
CA PHE A 36 -2.89 12.51 -13.20
C PHE A 36 -3.75 13.41 -12.30
N ASP A 37 -5.07 13.38 -12.47
CA ASP A 37 -6.00 14.15 -11.63
C ASP A 37 -5.88 13.72 -10.15
N MET A 38 -5.89 12.40 -9.90
CA MET A 38 -5.75 11.84 -8.56
C MET A 38 -4.37 12.13 -7.96
N ALA A 39 -3.29 11.91 -8.73
CA ALA A 39 -1.92 12.15 -8.28
C ALA A 39 -1.67 13.65 -8.00
N GLY A 40 -2.18 14.54 -8.85
CA GLY A 40 -2.08 15.99 -8.69
C GLY A 40 -2.80 16.48 -7.44
N ALA A 41 -4.04 16.06 -7.22
CA ALA A 41 -4.81 16.42 -6.03
C ALA A 41 -4.15 15.92 -4.74
N LEU A 42 -3.65 14.67 -4.74
CA LEU A 42 -2.92 14.12 -3.61
C LEU A 42 -1.60 14.88 -3.35
N LYS A 43 -0.84 15.21 -4.40
CA LYS A 43 0.40 15.99 -4.28
C LYS A 43 0.16 17.36 -3.66
N GLU A 44 -0.87 18.07 -4.11
CA GLU A 44 -1.24 19.38 -3.56
C GLU A 44 -1.59 19.26 -2.07
N LEU A 45 -2.42 18.27 -1.72
CA LEU A 45 -2.83 18.01 -0.35
C LEU A 45 -1.63 17.68 0.55
N THR A 46 -0.79 16.73 0.16
CA THR A 46 0.36 16.33 0.98
C THR A 46 1.42 17.42 1.05
N GLY A 47 1.55 18.25 0.01
CA GLY A 47 2.39 19.45 0.01
C GLY A 47 1.94 20.48 1.05
N LYS A 48 0.63 20.74 1.16
CA LYS A 48 0.05 21.63 2.19
C LYS A 48 0.28 21.10 3.60
N LEU A 49 0.19 19.78 3.79
CA LEU A 49 0.37 19.12 5.09
C LEU A 49 1.84 18.86 5.44
N GLY A 50 2.76 19.01 4.50
CA GLY A 50 4.19 18.73 4.70
C GLY A 50 4.49 17.26 4.96
N ILE A 51 3.82 16.34 4.27
CA ILE A 51 4.04 14.89 4.38
C ILE A 51 4.49 14.27 3.06
N GLY A 52 5.26 13.19 3.15
CA GLY A 52 5.69 12.43 1.97
C GLY A 52 4.55 11.64 1.34
N LEU A 53 4.53 11.57 0.00
CA LEU A 53 3.53 10.84 -0.78
C LEU A 53 4.20 9.90 -1.79
N VAL A 54 3.89 8.61 -1.70
CA VAL A 54 4.07 7.66 -2.81
C VAL A 54 2.71 7.46 -3.48
N TYR A 55 2.61 7.82 -4.76
CA TYR A 55 1.40 7.59 -5.53
C TYR A 55 1.22 6.09 -5.81
N LYS A 56 0.01 5.56 -5.57
CA LYS A 56 -0.32 4.15 -5.79
C LYS A 56 -1.49 3.99 -6.76
N SER A 57 -1.35 3.06 -7.69
CA SER A 57 -2.48 2.46 -8.42
C SER A 57 -2.08 1.09 -8.93
N SER A 58 -3.01 0.15 -9.02
CA SER A 58 -2.75 -1.16 -9.64
C SER A 58 -2.97 -1.10 -11.16
N PHE A 59 -2.03 -1.61 -11.96
CA PHE A 59 -2.23 -1.72 -13.42
C PHE A 59 -3.14 -2.90 -13.81
N ASP A 60 -3.11 -3.97 -13.01
CA ASP A 60 -3.92 -5.18 -13.16
C ASP A 60 -4.53 -5.61 -11.82
N LYS A 61 -5.78 -6.07 -11.87
CA LYS A 61 -6.47 -6.78 -10.78
C LYS A 61 -6.49 -8.27 -11.13
N ALA A 62 -5.38 -8.96 -10.89
CA ALA A 62 -5.20 -10.38 -11.22
C ALA A 62 -6.01 -11.36 -10.34
N ASN A 63 -6.67 -10.86 -9.29
CA ASN A 63 -7.32 -11.64 -8.24
C ASN A 63 -8.81 -11.31 -8.05
N ARG A 64 -9.49 -10.87 -9.13
CA ARG A 64 -10.94 -10.63 -9.09
C ARG A 64 -11.69 -11.92 -8.74
N THR A 65 -12.74 -11.80 -7.94
CA THR A 65 -13.65 -12.91 -7.61
C THR A 65 -14.38 -13.45 -8.86
N SER A 66 -14.68 -12.57 -9.83
CA SER A 66 -15.32 -12.92 -11.10
C SER A 66 -14.39 -12.67 -12.29
N LEU A 67 -14.46 -13.56 -13.29
CA LEU A 67 -13.77 -13.43 -14.58
C LEU A 67 -14.20 -12.19 -15.39
N THR A 68 -15.43 -11.69 -15.19
CA THR A 68 -15.96 -10.51 -15.90
C THR A 68 -15.62 -9.18 -15.22
N GLY A 69 -14.91 -9.22 -14.08
CA GLY A 69 -14.49 -8.00 -13.38
C GLY A 69 -13.50 -7.18 -14.20
N LYS A 70 -13.66 -5.84 -14.21
CA LYS A 70 -12.67 -4.94 -14.83
C LYS A 70 -11.29 -5.18 -14.22
N ARG A 71 -10.28 -5.37 -15.07
CA ARG A 71 -8.93 -5.73 -14.62
C ARG A 71 -7.96 -4.56 -14.53
N GLY A 72 -8.34 -3.34 -14.94
CA GLY A 72 -7.45 -2.17 -14.92
C GLY A 72 -7.02 -1.75 -16.32
N PHE A 73 -6.06 -0.84 -16.39
CA PHE A 73 -5.58 -0.25 -17.65
C PHE A 73 -4.61 -1.15 -18.42
N GLY A 74 -4.13 -2.24 -17.80
CA GLY A 74 -3.20 -3.20 -18.38
C GLY A 74 -1.75 -2.73 -18.31
N LEU A 75 -0.82 -3.68 -18.42
CA LEU A 75 0.61 -3.41 -18.20
C LEU A 75 1.16 -2.39 -19.21
N GLU A 76 1.04 -2.66 -20.51
CA GLU A 76 1.60 -1.81 -21.57
C GLU A 76 1.11 -0.36 -21.50
N ASN A 77 -0.17 -0.14 -21.22
CA ASN A 77 -0.72 1.21 -21.12
C ASN A 77 -0.35 1.91 -19.82
N SER A 78 -0.11 1.17 -18.74
CA SER A 78 0.18 1.76 -17.42
C SER A 78 1.65 2.17 -17.26
N LEU A 79 2.58 1.49 -17.95
CA LEU A 79 4.01 1.80 -17.91
C LEU A 79 4.32 3.29 -18.22
N PRO A 80 3.87 3.87 -19.34
CA PRO A 80 4.13 5.28 -19.62
C PRO A 80 3.47 6.20 -18.59
N VAL A 81 2.28 5.85 -18.07
CA VAL A 81 1.61 6.68 -17.06
C VAL A 81 2.41 6.77 -15.76
N PHE A 82 2.99 5.67 -15.29
CA PHE A 82 3.88 5.73 -14.11
C PHE A 82 5.14 6.55 -14.37
N ALA A 83 5.76 6.38 -15.53
CA ALA A 83 6.94 7.16 -15.92
C ALA A 83 6.64 8.67 -16.03
N ASP A 84 5.48 9.01 -16.58
CA ASP A 84 5.00 10.39 -16.72
C ASP A 84 4.68 11.00 -15.35
N ILE A 85 3.98 10.30 -14.44
CA ILE A 85 3.73 10.79 -13.07
C ILE A 85 5.06 11.09 -12.35
N ARG A 86 6.04 10.20 -12.49
CA ARG A 86 7.36 10.38 -11.86
C ARG A 86 8.12 11.57 -12.45
N SER A 87 8.08 11.76 -13.77
CA SER A 87 8.83 12.83 -14.43
C SER A 87 8.15 14.20 -14.38
N GLU A 88 6.83 14.25 -14.57
CA GLU A 88 6.04 15.50 -14.63
C GLU A 88 5.59 15.97 -13.24
N LEU A 89 5.19 15.05 -12.35
CA LEU A 89 4.74 15.39 -11.01
C LEU A 89 5.84 15.21 -9.96
N GLY A 90 6.97 14.57 -10.27
CA GLY A 90 8.04 14.34 -9.31
C GLY A 90 7.62 13.44 -8.14
N LEU A 91 6.56 12.64 -8.32
CA LEU A 91 6.06 11.74 -7.28
C LEU A 91 6.69 10.35 -7.45
N PRO A 92 7.23 9.75 -6.37
CA PRO A 92 7.55 8.33 -6.41
C PRO A 92 6.27 7.50 -6.56
N THR A 93 6.36 6.38 -7.29
CA THR A 93 5.19 5.55 -7.60
C THR A 93 5.33 4.12 -7.07
N LEU A 94 4.18 3.51 -6.75
CA LEU A 94 4.04 2.13 -6.31
C LEU A 94 2.95 1.41 -7.12
N THR A 95 3.26 0.19 -7.56
CA THR A 95 2.26 -0.77 -8.04
C THR A 95 2.55 -2.16 -7.50
N ASP A 96 1.52 -3.00 -7.43
CA ASP A 96 1.64 -4.41 -7.13
C ASP A 96 2.03 -5.25 -8.34
N VAL A 97 2.77 -6.35 -8.10
CA VAL A 97 3.24 -7.30 -9.11
C VAL A 97 2.69 -8.70 -8.83
N HIS A 98 2.33 -9.42 -9.89
CA HIS A 98 1.67 -10.74 -9.83
C HIS A 98 2.54 -11.88 -10.36
N THR A 99 3.58 -11.57 -11.12
CA THR A 99 4.57 -12.52 -11.65
C THR A 99 5.99 -11.95 -11.59
N GLU A 100 6.98 -12.83 -11.71
CA GLU A 100 8.42 -12.51 -11.68
C GLU A 100 8.82 -11.57 -12.82
N GLU A 101 8.30 -11.81 -14.03
CA GLU A 101 8.57 -10.98 -15.21
C GLU A 101 8.06 -9.54 -15.02
N GLN A 102 6.90 -9.38 -14.36
CA GLN A 102 6.35 -8.07 -14.05
C GLN A 102 7.27 -7.27 -13.11
N CYS A 103 7.99 -7.92 -12.20
CA CYS A 103 8.99 -7.24 -11.37
C CYS A 103 10.06 -6.56 -12.22
N ILE A 104 10.57 -7.24 -13.25
CA ILE A 104 11.63 -6.73 -14.13
C ILE A 104 11.13 -5.54 -14.93
N ILE A 105 9.93 -5.66 -15.52
CA ILE A 105 9.36 -4.62 -16.38
C ILE A 105 8.99 -3.38 -15.55
N LEU A 106 8.24 -3.56 -14.47
CA LEU A 106 7.78 -2.44 -13.64
C LEU A 106 8.90 -1.82 -12.83
N GLY A 107 9.89 -2.62 -12.43
CA GLY A 107 11.11 -2.13 -11.79
C GLY A 107 11.90 -1.13 -12.62
N GLN A 108 11.58 -0.94 -13.90
CA GLN A 108 12.19 0.14 -14.70
C GLN A 108 11.49 1.49 -14.50
N VAL A 109 10.20 1.50 -14.19
CA VAL A 109 9.37 2.71 -14.20
C VAL A 109 8.82 3.12 -12.83
N VAL A 110 8.77 2.22 -11.85
CA VAL A 110 8.30 2.53 -10.49
C VAL A 110 9.44 2.52 -9.46
N ASP A 111 9.18 3.12 -8.30
CA ASP A 111 10.13 3.20 -7.19
C ASP A 111 9.88 2.09 -6.15
N VAL A 112 8.63 1.63 -6.04
CA VAL A 112 8.22 0.58 -5.09
C VAL A 112 7.43 -0.53 -5.80
N LEU A 113 7.88 -1.77 -5.62
CA LEU A 113 7.16 -2.98 -6.04
C LEU A 113 6.40 -3.55 -4.84
N GLN A 114 5.09 -3.72 -4.97
CA GLN A 114 4.27 -4.29 -3.92
C GLN A 114 4.00 -5.78 -4.16
N ILE A 115 4.27 -6.60 -3.15
CA ILE A 115 3.91 -8.03 -3.16
C ILE A 115 2.48 -8.19 -2.62
N PRO A 116 1.54 -8.73 -3.41
CA PRO A 116 0.17 -8.94 -2.97
C PRO A 116 0.07 -9.88 -1.76
N ALA A 117 -0.95 -9.67 -0.92
CA ALA A 117 -1.17 -10.44 0.30
C ALA A 117 -1.28 -11.96 0.06
N PHE A 118 -1.89 -12.39 -1.06
CA PHE A 118 -1.98 -13.81 -1.40
C PHE A 118 -0.66 -14.41 -1.90
N LEU A 119 0.27 -13.58 -2.39
CA LEU A 119 1.53 -14.00 -2.98
C LEU A 119 2.72 -13.77 -2.05
N CYS A 120 2.50 -13.26 -0.84
CA CYS A 120 3.55 -12.89 0.12
C CYS A 120 4.45 -14.04 0.60
N ARG A 121 4.16 -15.30 0.24
CA ARG A 121 5.04 -16.45 0.51
C ARG A 121 5.77 -16.98 -0.73
N GLN A 122 5.42 -16.55 -1.93
CA GLN A 122 5.99 -17.09 -3.17
C GLN A 122 7.46 -16.70 -3.27
N THR A 123 8.34 -17.68 -3.12
CA THR A 123 9.79 -17.45 -3.03
C THR A 123 10.31 -16.79 -4.30
N ASP A 124 9.94 -17.33 -5.47
CA ASP A 124 10.46 -16.87 -6.75
C ASP A 124 10.04 -15.42 -7.04
N LEU A 125 8.79 -15.06 -6.75
CA LEU A 125 8.32 -13.67 -6.85
C LEU A 125 9.08 -12.73 -5.91
N LEU A 126 9.32 -13.12 -4.66
CA LEU A 126 10.06 -12.31 -3.69
C LEU A 126 11.53 -12.13 -4.09
N VAL A 127 12.17 -13.18 -4.59
CA VAL A 127 13.54 -13.14 -5.11
C VAL A 127 13.60 -12.26 -6.36
N ALA A 128 12.66 -12.42 -7.30
CA ALA A 128 12.58 -11.59 -8.49
C ALA A 128 12.40 -10.10 -8.16
N ALA A 129 11.52 -9.76 -7.20
CA ALA A 129 11.36 -8.40 -6.72
C ALA A 129 12.63 -7.88 -6.05
N ALA A 130 13.29 -8.70 -5.22
CA ALA A 130 14.56 -8.34 -4.57
C ALA A 130 15.65 -7.97 -5.61
N ASN A 131 15.79 -8.79 -6.65
CA ASN A 131 16.80 -8.64 -7.71
C ASN A 131 16.64 -7.36 -8.55
N THR A 132 15.48 -6.69 -8.50
CA THR A 132 15.30 -5.38 -9.14
C THR A 132 16.04 -4.24 -8.43
N GLY A 133 16.44 -4.45 -7.17
CA GLY A 133 17.00 -3.40 -6.31
C GLY A 133 16.00 -2.32 -5.87
N LYS A 134 14.73 -2.40 -6.30
CA LYS A 134 13.67 -1.47 -5.89
C LYS A 134 13.22 -1.73 -4.46
N ILE A 135 12.47 -0.79 -3.91
CA ILE A 135 11.82 -0.99 -2.61
C ILE A 135 10.77 -2.09 -2.77
N VAL A 136 10.76 -3.06 -1.86
CA VAL A 136 9.77 -4.13 -1.84
C VAL A 136 8.79 -3.87 -0.69
N ASN A 137 7.55 -3.53 -1.00
CA ASN A 137 6.47 -3.40 -0.02
C ASN A 137 5.68 -4.71 0.07
N ILE A 138 5.76 -5.43 1.17
CA ILE A 138 5.15 -6.76 1.30
C ILE A 138 3.85 -6.65 2.10
N LYS A 139 2.70 -6.91 1.46
CA LYS A 139 1.44 -7.02 2.21
C LYS A 139 1.39 -8.35 2.96
N LYS A 140 1.17 -8.30 4.28
CA LYS A 140 0.96 -9.51 5.09
C LYS A 140 -0.31 -10.22 4.61
N GLY A 141 -0.19 -11.51 4.30
CA GLY A 141 -1.34 -12.36 4.00
C GLY A 141 -2.34 -12.36 5.16
N GLN A 142 -3.64 -12.30 4.87
CA GLN A 142 -4.69 -12.41 5.90
C GLN A 142 -4.67 -13.77 6.64
N PHE A 143 -3.96 -14.76 6.10
CA PHE A 143 -3.73 -16.07 6.71
C PHE A 143 -2.42 -16.17 7.50
N LEU A 144 -1.61 -15.10 7.56
CA LEU A 144 -0.31 -15.10 8.24
C LEU A 144 -0.38 -14.40 9.59
N ALA A 145 0.28 -15.02 10.57
CA ALA A 145 0.60 -14.38 11.83
C ALA A 145 1.71 -13.33 11.62
N PRO A 146 1.79 -12.28 12.46
CA PRO A 146 2.79 -11.23 12.31
C PRO A 146 4.23 -11.73 12.48
N TRP A 147 4.49 -12.74 13.33
CA TRP A 147 5.83 -13.28 13.53
C TRP A 147 6.38 -14.07 12.33
N ASP A 148 5.49 -14.60 11.48
CA ASP A 148 5.90 -15.31 10.26
C ASP A 148 6.47 -14.37 9.19
N MET A 149 6.19 -13.07 9.31
CA MET A 149 6.74 -12.06 8.40
C MET A 149 8.26 -11.97 8.48
N LYS A 150 8.89 -12.41 9.58
CA LYS A 150 10.35 -12.52 9.67
C LYS A 150 10.94 -13.34 8.52
N ASN A 151 10.31 -14.47 8.19
CA ASN A 151 10.77 -15.35 7.11
C ASN A 151 10.53 -14.74 5.73
N VAL A 152 9.43 -13.99 5.58
CA VAL A 152 9.09 -13.32 4.32
C VAL A 152 10.08 -12.18 4.04
N ILE A 153 10.41 -11.39 5.05
CA ILE A 153 11.42 -10.34 4.98
C ILE A 153 12.80 -10.96 4.66
N ALA A 154 13.15 -12.07 5.33
CA ALA A 154 14.41 -12.77 5.12
C ALA A 154 14.63 -13.12 3.63
N LYS A 155 13.61 -13.66 2.94
CA LYS A 155 13.71 -14.00 1.51
C LYS A 155 14.18 -12.82 0.63
N VAL A 156 13.72 -11.61 0.90
CA VAL A 156 14.13 -10.42 0.12
C VAL A 156 15.53 -9.96 0.52
N THR A 157 15.83 -9.93 1.83
CA THR A 157 17.12 -9.44 2.37
C THR A 157 18.30 -10.39 2.17
N GLU A 158 18.04 -11.70 2.15
CA GLU A 158 19.02 -12.75 1.85
C GLU A 158 19.27 -12.85 0.33
N SER A 159 18.30 -12.40 -0.48
CA SER A 159 18.47 -12.18 -1.93
C SER A 159 19.17 -10.85 -2.27
N GLY A 160 19.69 -10.13 -1.26
CA GLY A 160 20.56 -8.97 -1.45
C GLY A 160 19.87 -7.61 -1.46
N ASN A 161 18.57 -7.51 -1.13
CA ASN A 161 17.85 -6.24 -1.10
C ASN A 161 17.43 -5.83 0.32
N PRO A 162 18.02 -4.75 0.90
CA PRO A 162 17.72 -4.30 2.26
C PRO A 162 16.49 -3.36 2.35
N ASN A 163 15.95 -2.94 1.21
CA ASN A 163 14.87 -1.94 1.12
C ASN A 163 13.49 -2.59 1.19
N VAL A 164 13.13 -3.09 2.37
CA VAL A 164 11.87 -3.81 2.59
C VAL A 164 10.96 -3.03 3.51
N MET A 165 9.71 -2.85 3.09
CA MET A 165 8.61 -2.39 3.94
C MET A 165 7.62 -3.53 4.13
N VAL A 166 6.93 -3.57 5.27
CA VAL A 166 5.87 -4.55 5.54
C VAL A 166 4.55 -3.85 5.80
N THR A 167 3.48 -4.32 5.19
CA THR A 167 2.15 -3.70 5.26
C THR A 167 1.16 -4.63 5.96
N GLU A 168 0.61 -4.20 7.09
CA GLU A 168 -0.55 -4.84 7.73
C GLU A 168 -1.83 -4.48 6.95
N ARG A 169 -2.76 -5.44 6.83
CA ARG A 169 -4.02 -5.30 6.08
C ARG A 169 -5.17 -6.15 6.65
N GLY A 170 -5.04 -6.57 7.91
CA GLY A 170 -5.98 -7.43 8.61
C GLY A 170 -5.65 -8.93 8.49
N ALA A 171 -6.19 -9.71 9.42
CA ALA A 171 -6.17 -11.17 9.43
C ALA A 171 -7.59 -11.73 9.32
N SER A 172 -7.75 -12.91 8.72
CA SER A 172 -9.05 -13.56 8.59
C SER A 172 -9.64 -13.86 9.97
N PHE A 173 -10.89 -13.46 10.18
CA PHE A 173 -11.63 -13.70 11.41
C PHE A 173 -12.96 -14.39 11.12
N GLY A 174 -12.94 -15.71 11.09
CA GLY A 174 -14.06 -16.50 10.57
C GLY A 174 -14.22 -16.30 9.06
N TYR A 175 -15.46 -16.36 8.58
CA TYR A 175 -15.76 -16.20 7.15
C TYR A 175 -16.04 -14.74 6.79
N ASN A 176 -15.55 -14.34 5.62
CA ASN A 176 -15.83 -13.05 4.96
C ASN A 176 -15.55 -11.79 5.81
N THR A 177 -14.71 -11.92 6.85
CA THR A 177 -14.42 -10.84 7.80
C THR A 177 -12.92 -10.78 8.10
N LEU A 178 -12.42 -9.57 8.28
CA LEU A 178 -11.06 -9.30 8.71
C LEU A 178 -11.06 -8.60 10.08
N VAL A 179 -10.02 -8.87 10.87
CA VAL A 179 -9.70 -8.13 12.10
C VAL A 179 -8.26 -7.65 12.03
N SER A 180 -8.02 -6.41 12.42
CA SER A 180 -6.66 -5.85 12.52
C SER A 180 -6.18 -5.93 13.97
N ASP A 181 -5.32 -6.91 14.25
CA ASP A 181 -4.64 -7.02 15.54
C ASP A 181 -3.54 -5.95 15.63
N MET A 182 -3.77 -4.91 16.44
CA MET A 182 -2.81 -3.81 16.60
C MET A 182 -1.48 -4.25 17.21
N ARG A 183 -1.42 -5.43 17.88
CA ARG A 183 -0.16 -6.02 18.37
C ARG A 183 0.75 -6.46 17.22
N SER A 184 0.19 -6.73 16.04
CA SER A 184 0.97 -7.10 14.85
C SER A 184 1.96 -6.01 14.44
N LEU A 185 1.61 -4.74 14.66
CA LEU A 185 2.43 -3.59 14.27
C LEU A 185 3.78 -3.57 15.01
N PRO A 186 3.84 -3.55 16.36
CA PRO A 186 5.11 -3.60 17.09
C PRO A 186 5.85 -4.93 16.92
N ILE A 187 5.15 -6.06 16.74
CA ILE A 187 5.80 -7.35 16.45
C ILE A 187 6.59 -7.27 15.14
N MET A 188 5.97 -6.78 14.06
CA MET A 188 6.65 -6.65 12.76
C MET A 188 7.73 -5.56 12.78
N ALA A 189 7.49 -4.45 13.48
CA ALA A 189 8.49 -3.39 13.65
C ALA A 189 9.74 -3.91 14.38
N GLY A 190 9.59 -4.87 15.30
CA GLY A 190 10.69 -5.53 16.00
C GLY A 190 11.66 -6.29 15.10
N PHE A 191 11.30 -6.55 13.83
CA PHE A 191 12.21 -7.11 12.83
C PHE A 191 13.06 -6.04 12.12
N GLY A 192 12.83 -4.76 12.39
CA GLY A 192 13.62 -3.64 11.89
C GLY A 192 13.12 -3.04 10.57
N ALA A 193 12.09 -3.61 9.93
CA ALA A 193 11.50 -3.04 8.71
C ALA A 193 10.50 -1.90 9.04
N PRO A 194 10.39 -0.86 8.20
CA PRO A 194 9.29 0.09 8.27
C PRO A 194 7.93 -0.62 8.12
N VAL A 195 7.01 -0.35 9.05
CA VAL A 195 5.67 -0.93 9.06
C VAL A 195 4.68 0.09 8.52
N ILE A 196 3.91 -0.33 7.51
CA ILE A 196 2.81 0.42 6.92
C ILE A 196 1.50 -0.19 7.37
N PHE A 197 0.48 0.63 7.61
CA PHE A 197 -0.88 0.14 7.85
C PHE A 197 -1.79 0.45 6.67
N ASP A 198 -2.30 -0.59 6.00
CA ASP A 198 -3.31 -0.48 4.95
C ASP A 198 -4.70 -0.39 5.55
N ALA A 199 -5.16 0.84 5.71
CA ALA A 199 -6.44 1.12 6.34
C ALA A 199 -7.62 0.74 5.43
N THR A 200 -7.46 0.90 4.11
CA THR A 200 -8.48 0.56 3.12
C THR A 200 -8.74 -0.95 3.07
N HIS A 201 -7.72 -1.78 2.94
CA HIS A 201 -7.94 -3.22 2.81
C HIS A 201 -8.23 -3.91 4.16
N SER A 202 -7.93 -3.25 5.28
CA SER A 202 -8.29 -3.72 6.62
C SER A 202 -9.80 -3.72 6.88
N VAL A 203 -10.58 -2.90 6.15
CA VAL A 203 -12.04 -2.83 6.27
C VAL A 203 -12.80 -3.68 5.24
N GLN A 204 -12.08 -4.47 4.44
CA GLN A 204 -12.70 -5.36 3.46
C GLN A 204 -13.54 -6.45 4.13
N GLN A 205 -14.61 -6.82 3.43
CA GLN A 205 -15.39 -8.02 3.69
C GLN A 205 -15.23 -8.97 2.48
N PRO A 206 -14.16 -9.80 2.44
CA PRO A 206 -13.82 -10.59 1.26
C PRO A 206 -14.96 -11.55 0.90
N GLY A 207 -15.47 -11.47 -0.33
CA GLY A 207 -16.60 -12.29 -0.79
C GLY A 207 -17.95 -11.95 -0.14
N GLY A 208 -18.05 -10.87 0.63
CA GLY A 208 -19.27 -10.48 1.36
C GLY A 208 -20.48 -10.13 0.48
N GLN A 209 -20.28 -9.90 -0.82
CA GLN A 209 -21.35 -9.62 -1.78
C GLN A 209 -21.56 -10.74 -2.82
N GLY A 210 -21.01 -11.94 -2.58
CA GLY A 210 -21.10 -13.09 -3.50
C GLY A 210 -20.17 -12.99 -4.71
N GLY A 211 -20.29 -11.95 -5.53
CA GLY A 211 -19.49 -11.74 -6.75
C GLY A 211 -18.37 -10.69 -6.64
N SER A 212 -18.33 -9.95 -5.53
CA SER A 212 -17.38 -8.86 -5.27
C SER A 212 -17.02 -8.78 -3.78
N THR A 213 -15.92 -8.09 -3.49
CA THR A 213 -15.53 -7.72 -2.13
C THR A 213 -16.43 -6.58 -1.64
N GLY A 214 -17.06 -6.78 -0.48
CA GLY A 214 -17.70 -5.69 0.27
C GLY A 214 -16.67 -4.85 1.02
N GLY A 215 -17.14 -3.87 1.78
CA GLY A 215 -16.25 -3.00 2.53
C GLY A 215 -17.03 -2.08 3.46
N GLN A 216 -16.35 -1.63 4.52
CA GLN A 216 -16.90 -0.71 5.50
C GLN A 216 -16.00 0.52 5.59
N ARG A 217 -16.00 1.37 4.55
CA ARG A 217 -15.16 2.58 4.47
C ARG A 217 -15.30 3.49 5.69
N GLU A 218 -16.45 3.48 6.37
CA GLU A 218 -16.70 4.22 7.60
C GLU A 218 -15.71 3.88 8.74
N PHE A 219 -15.07 2.71 8.69
CA PHE A 219 -14.08 2.29 9.68
C PHE A 219 -12.63 2.58 9.28
N VAL A 220 -12.37 3.11 8.07
CA VAL A 220 -11.00 3.43 7.63
C VAL A 220 -10.34 4.44 8.56
N GLU A 221 -11.04 5.53 8.89
CA GLU A 221 -10.53 6.54 9.84
C GLU A 221 -10.26 5.91 11.22
N THR A 222 -11.18 5.10 11.72
CA THR A 222 -11.06 4.46 13.05
C THR A 222 -9.83 3.56 13.13
N LEU A 223 -9.64 2.68 12.14
CA LEU A 223 -8.51 1.76 12.12
C LEU A 223 -7.17 2.48 11.84
N ALA A 224 -7.16 3.47 10.94
CA ALA A 224 -5.97 4.27 10.67
C ALA A 224 -5.51 5.03 11.93
N ARG A 225 -6.44 5.63 12.68
CA ARG A 225 -6.13 6.31 13.94
C ARG A 225 -5.52 5.37 14.97
N ALA A 226 -6.09 4.16 15.12
CA ALA A 226 -5.56 3.16 16.03
C ALA A 226 -4.12 2.75 15.65
N ALA A 227 -3.86 2.49 14.38
CA ALA A 227 -2.53 2.10 13.90
C ALA A 227 -1.51 3.24 14.06
N VAL A 228 -1.88 4.48 13.72
CA VAL A 228 -0.99 5.64 13.87
C VAL A 228 -0.69 5.94 15.34
N ALA A 229 -1.66 5.77 16.24
CA ALA A 229 -1.45 5.92 17.69
C ALA A 229 -0.50 4.86 18.28
N VAL A 230 -0.40 3.67 17.67
CA VAL A 230 0.60 2.65 18.04
C VAL A 230 1.99 3.01 17.55
N GLY A 231 2.10 3.79 16.48
CA GLY A 231 3.37 4.18 15.84
C GLY A 231 3.69 3.28 14.64
N VAL A 232 3.44 3.80 13.44
CA VAL A 232 3.78 3.17 12.15
C VAL A 232 4.60 4.12 11.29
N ALA A 233 5.35 3.58 10.33
CA ALA A 233 6.13 4.36 9.38
C ALA A 233 5.28 5.07 8.33
N GLY A 234 4.10 4.52 8.03
CA GLY A 234 3.19 5.10 7.07
C GLY A 234 1.82 4.48 7.10
N VAL A 235 0.90 5.11 6.37
CA VAL A 235 -0.43 4.57 6.09
C VAL A 235 -0.61 4.38 4.58
N PHE A 236 -1.31 3.32 4.22
CA PHE A 236 -1.77 3.04 2.87
C PHE A 236 -3.28 3.28 2.81
N ILE A 237 -3.71 4.19 1.94
CA ILE A 237 -5.11 4.58 1.79
C ILE A 237 -5.45 4.68 0.31
N GLU A 238 -6.42 3.88 -0.15
CA GLU A 238 -7.00 4.07 -1.47
C GLU A 238 -8.10 5.14 -1.41
N THR A 239 -8.11 6.01 -2.41
CA THR A 239 -9.06 7.11 -2.51
C THR A 239 -9.53 7.30 -3.95
N HIS A 240 -10.74 7.84 -4.10
CA HIS A 240 -11.35 8.11 -5.39
C HIS A 240 -12.22 9.37 -5.30
N GLN A 241 -12.35 10.12 -6.39
CA GLN A 241 -13.26 11.26 -6.49
C GLN A 241 -14.74 10.83 -6.39
N ASP A 242 -15.03 9.58 -6.78
CA ASP A 242 -16.37 8.99 -6.76
C ASP A 242 -16.30 7.49 -6.39
N PRO A 243 -16.04 7.13 -5.11
CA PRO A 243 -15.82 5.73 -4.73
C PRO A 243 -16.98 4.79 -5.05
N ASP A 244 -18.21 5.29 -5.17
CA ASP A 244 -19.40 4.47 -5.40
C ASP A 244 -19.48 3.96 -6.84
N ASN A 245 -18.88 4.69 -7.79
CA ASN A 245 -18.76 4.27 -9.19
C ASN A 245 -17.38 3.72 -9.55
N ALA A 246 -16.49 3.55 -8.56
CA ALA A 246 -15.15 3.03 -8.81
C ALA A 246 -15.19 1.57 -9.30
N PRO A 247 -14.32 1.18 -10.25
CA PRO A 247 -14.33 -0.14 -10.90
C PRO A 247 -13.83 -1.30 -10.01
N SER A 248 -13.20 -1.00 -8.88
CA SER A 248 -12.67 -1.96 -7.91
C SER A 248 -12.65 -1.36 -6.51
N ASP A 249 -12.98 -2.16 -5.49
CA ASP A 249 -12.88 -1.84 -4.05
C ASP A 249 -13.50 -0.51 -3.60
N GLY A 250 -14.40 0.07 -4.39
CA GLY A 250 -15.18 1.27 -4.06
C GLY A 250 -15.68 1.33 -2.62
N PRO A 251 -16.35 0.29 -2.09
CA PRO A 251 -16.85 0.25 -0.71
C PRO A 251 -15.81 0.46 0.39
N ASN A 252 -14.50 0.36 0.09
CA ASN A 252 -13.41 0.52 1.04
C ASN A 252 -12.66 1.86 0.89
N MET A 253 -12.84 2.56 -0.23
CA MET A 253 -12.10 3.77 -0.54
C MET A 253 -12.62 4.99 0.22
N VAL A 254 -11.69 5.85 0.64
CA VAL A 254 -12.02 7.15 1.24
C VAL A 254 -12.33 8.13 0.10
N PRO A 255 -13.46 8.86 0.12
CA PRO A 255 -13.71 9.94 -0.83
C PRO A 255 -12.58 10.98 -0.80
N LEU A 256 -12.11 11.42 -1.98
CA LEU A 256 -10.95 12.31 -2.10
C LEU A 256 -11.12 13.61 -1.31
N ASP A 257 -12.34 14.16 -1.28
CA ASP A 257 -12.69 15.36 -0.54
C ASP A 257 -12.64 15.20 0.98
N GLN A 258 -12.64 13.96 1.49
CA GLN A 258 -12.52 13.66 2.93
C GLN A 258 -11.07 13.40 3.37
N MET A 259 -10.15 13.19 2.42
CA MET A 259 -8.73 12.96 2.71
C MET A 259 -8.08 14.08 3.55
N PRO A 260 -8.35 15.39 3.34
CA PRO A 260 -7.72 16.45 4.15
C PRO A 260 -8.00 16.29 5.64
N ARG A 261 -9.28 16.18 6.02
CA ARG A 261 -9.71 16.00 7.42
C ARG A 261 -9.10 14.74 8.05
N LEU A 262 -9.06 13.66 7.27
CA LEU A 262 -8.49 12.39 7.73
C LEU A 262 -6.99 12.55 8.02
N LEU A 263 -6.22 13.06 7.06
CA LEU A 263 -4.77 13.18 7.18
C LEU A 263 -4.35 14.17 8.27
N GLU A 264 -5.02 15.32 8.40
CA GLU A 264 -4.77 16.27 9.49
C GLU A 264 -4.89 15.57 10.86
N LYS A 265 -5.97 14.80 11.05
CA LYS A 265 -6.20 14.05 12.27
C LYS A 265 -5.11 12.99 12.49
N LEU A 266 -4.74 12.22 11.46
CA LEU A 266 -3.69 11.22 11.58
C LEU A 266 -2.34 11.85 11.98
N LEU A 267 -2.01 13.03 11.47
CA LEU A 267 -0.77 13.73 11.82
C LEU A 267 -0.74 14.22 13.27
N GLU A 268 -1.89 14.56 13.85
CA GLU A 268 -1.99 14.84 15.28
C GLU A 268 -1.67 13.59 16.13
N PHE A 269 -2.24 12.44 15.76
CA PHE A 269 -1.94 11.17 16.43
C PHE A 269 -0.47 10.77 16.25
N ASP A 270 0.09 10.89 15.04
CA ASP A 270 1.50 10.56 14.75
C ASP A 270 2.44 11.40 15.61
N ARG A 271 2.19 12.71 15.70
CA ARG A 271 2.99 13.62 16.52
C ARG A 271 3.01 13.19 18.00
N ILE A 272 1.91 12.67 18.53
CA ILE A 272 1.86 12.19 19.91
C ILE A 272 2.63 10.87 20.03
N ALA A 273 2.36 9.91 19.14
CA ALA A 273 2.97 8.58 19.17
C ALA A 273 4.50 8.62 19.01
N LYS A 274 5.03 9.53 18.16
CA LYS A 274 6.47 9.62 17.86
C LYS A 274 7.25 10.54 18.80
N LYS A 275 6.58 11.24 19.71
CA LYS A 275 7.23 12.04 20.78
C LYS A 275 7.53 11.22 22.04
N ALA A 276 6.89 10.07 22.19
CA ALA A 276 6.97 9.19 23.35
C ALA A 276 8.24 8.35 23.36
#